data_AF-C5KPE0-F1
#
_entry.id   AF-C5KPE0-F1
#
_cell.length_a   1.000
_cell.length_b   1.000
_cell.length_c   1.000
_cell.angle_alpha   90.00
_cell.angle_beta   90.00
_cell.angle_gamma   90.00
#
_symmetry.space_group_name_H-M   'P 1'
#
loop_
_entity.id
_entity.type
_entity.pdbx_description
1 polymer ?
#
loop_
_entity_poly.entity_id
_entity_poly.type
_entity_poly.pdbx_seq_one_letter_code
_entity_poly.pdbx_strand_id
1 'polypeptide(L)'
;MNAIGTAAKYVVDYVLRLAKEDDETGAPVDGDTKAVKAFSGRDSSKPRPRAPPIGHLVTPEESSEPSMEGGRRKPLLPESVTSKGLKIEEFIVIDRRTDLFSVLCTQFTYESLLDRCLGIKYGYIDVGEPILPERKTVVLNSNDKLFDGIRDLRMEVLGPLLHKKASQIQETYSEKDRLSDIPQMKMYMDKFKSAQAEHASLADHVNLASFTSALTQMSWFQQQWQVGLQRRARWEVPLSQVEDGLMSVLRLICLCSVVNGGIKTKILKALTKNLIEWYGPKLIVPLLHHMTACGLLKASSDSGADLVSSGSGKWQRMKQAFNLVVAGSNIAADTGIAYAYSGYAPLSVRLVELTEAEPNGWRGAAESLNLLWGPAIEVASGAAPEVLPGSVDQEGTIGQGDKE
;
A
#
# COMPACT_ATOMS: atom_id res chain seq x y z
N MET A 1 34.51 -12.22 -4.02
CA MET A 1 33.78 -11.37 -3.06
C MET A 1 33.39 -9.98 -3.59
N ASN A 2 33.30 -9.72 -4.91
CA ASN A 2 33.08 -8.35 -5.43
C ASN A 2 31.76 -8.10 -6.20
N ALA A 3 30.78 -9.02 -6.17
CA ALA A 3 29.62 -8.92 -7.08
C ALA A 3 28.37 -8.25 -6.50
N ILE A 4 28.17 -8.25 -5.18
CA ILE A 4 26.90 -7.79 -4.58
C ILE A 4 26.83 -6.26 -4.47
N GLY A 5 27.98 -5.57 -4.38
CA GLY A 5 28.03 -4.10 -4.23
C GLY A 5 28.05 -3.30 -5.53
N THR A 6 28.41 -3.91 -6.67
CA THR A 6 28.50 -3.19 -7.95
C THR A 6 27.14 -2.87 -8.55
N ALA A 7 26.17 -3.80 -8.48
CA ALA A 7 24.83 -3.59 -9.01
C ALA A 7 24.07 -2.47 -8.25
N ALA A 8 24.13 -2.47 -6.92
CA ALA A 8 23.59 -1.39 -6.10
C ALA A 8 24.18 -0.02 -6.44
N LYS A 9 25.49 0.04 -6.73
CA LYS A 9 26.16 1.28 -7.17
C LYS A 9 25.65 1.75 -8.54
N TYR A 10 25.52 0.85 -9.51
CA TYR A 10 24.99 1.19 -10.84
C TYR A 10 23.56 1.72 -10.78
N VAL A 11 22.72 1.11 -9.94
CA VAL A 11 21.36 1.56 -9.69
C VAL A 11 21.33 2.97 -9.11
N VAL A 12 22.12 3.22 -8.07
CA VAL A 12 22.21 4.54 -7.44
C VAL A 12 22.71 5.58 -8.44
N ASP A 13 23.76 5.28 -9.20
CA ASP A 13 24.31 6.18 -10.22
C ASP A 13 23.30 6.47 -11.35
N TYR A 14 22.48 5.49 -11.74
CA TYR A 14 21.41 5.66 -12.73
C TYR A 14 20.27 6.53 -12.20
N VAL A 15 19.80 6.28 -10.97
CA VAL A 15 18.74 7.09 -10.34
C VAL A 15 19.21 8.54 -10.13
N LEU A 16 20.46 8.74 -9.70
CA LEU A 16 21.04 10.08 -9.57
C LEU A 16 21.23 10.79 -10.90
N ARG A 17 21.42 10.06 -12.01
CA ARG A 17 21.46 10.65 -13.35
C ARG A 17 20.09 11.14 -13.78
N LEU A 18 19.04 10.33 -13.60
CA LEU A 18 17.66 10.75 -13.90
C LEU A 18 17.27 12.00 -13.09
N ALA A 19 17.59 12.04 -11.80
CA ALA A 19 17.33 13.21 -10.95
C ALA A 19 18.05 14.48 -11.42
N LYS A 20 19.24 14.35 -12.04
CA LYS A 20 19.97 15.50 -12.60
C LYS A 20 19.41 15.95 -13.94
N GLU A 21 18.96 15.03 -14.77
CA GLU A 21 18.29 15.34 -16.04
C GLU A 21 16.95 16.10 -15.80
N ASP A 22 16.27 15.80 -14.69
CA ASP A 22 15.08 16.55 -14.23
C ASP A 22 15.42 17.97 -13.72
N ASP A 23 16.56 18.15 -13.03
CA ASP A 23 17.03 19.49 -12.61
C ASP A 23 17.57 20.33 -13.79
N GLU A 24 18.16 19.70 -14.81
CA GLU A 24 18.75 20.36 -15.98
C GLU A 24 17.72 20.70 -17.08
N THR A 25 16.51 20.13 -17.04
CA THR A 25 15.40 20.50 -17.93
C THR A 25 14.65 21.77 -17.50
N GLY A 26 15.02 22.36 -16.35
CA GLY A 26 14.68 23.73 -15.96
C GLY A 26 15.42 24.79 -16.78
N ALA A 27 15.21 24.84 -18.10
CA ALA A 27 15.72 25.93 -18.93
C ALA A 27 14.88 27.20 -18.76
N PRO A 28 15.49 28.39 -18.60
CA PRO A 28 14.75 29.65 -18.59
C PRO A 28 14.58 30.22 -20.02
N VAL A 29 13.53 31.04 -20.18
CA VAL A 29 13.39 32.17 -21.12
C VAL A 29 12.70 31.96 -22.50
N ASP A 30 11.83 32.94 -22.79
CA ASP A 30 11.35 33.55 -24.05
C ASP A 30 10.85 32.74 -25.24
N GLY A 31 9.67 33.15 -25.71
CA GLY A 31 9.53 33.84 -27.01
C GLY A 31 10.01 33.14 -28.28
N ASP A 32 9.02 32.82 -29.12
CA ASP A 32 9.11 32.61 -30.58
C ASP A 32 9.55 31.25 -31.15
N THR A 33 8.54 30.58 -31.72
CA THR A 33 8.52 29.79 -32.97
C THR A 33 9.84 29.21 -33.50
N LYS A 34 9.95 27.86 -33.43
CA LYS A 34 10.17 26.94 -34.59
C LYS A 34 10.51 25.53 -34.09
N ALA A 35 9.54 24.60 -34.15
CA ALA A 35 9.80 23.17 -34.36
C ALA A 35 8.51 22.43 -34.76
N VAL A 36 7.81 22.94 -35.77
CA VAL A 36 6.87 22.12 -36.56
C VAL A 36 7.70 21.43 -37.64
N LYS A 37 7.96 20.12 -37.47
CA LYS A 37 8.20 19.08 -38.50
C LYS A 37 9.01 17.92 -37.91
N ALA A 38 8.35 17.01 -37.20
CA ALA A 38 8.89 15.67 -36.96
C ALA A 38 7.83 14.62 -36.57
N PHE A 39 6.57 14.69 -37.06
CA PHE A 39 5.61 13.59 -36.88
C PHE A 39 4.50 13.60 -37.94
N SER A 40 4.89 13.57 -39.21
CA SER A 40 3.98 13.25 -40.33
C SER A 40 4.54 12.08 -41.11
N GLY A 41 4.21 10.88 -40.68
CA GLY A 41 4.70 9.64 -41.27
C GLY A 41 4.23 8.40 -40.51
N ARG A 42 2.92 8.23 -40.38
CA ARG A 42 2.35 6.91 -40.04
C ARG A 42 1.43 6.47 -41.17
N ASP A 43 1.90 5.44 -41.85
CA ASP A 43 1.24 4.66 -42.88
C ASP A 43 -0.11 4.12 -42.37
N SER A 44 -1.19 4.56 -43.02
CA SER A 44 -2.59 4.24 -42.70
C SER A 44 -3.07 2.90 -43.28
N SER A 45 -2.18 2.11 -43.89
CA SER A 45 -2.54 0.85 -44.55
C SER A 45 -2.46 -0.40 -43.67
N LYS A 46 -1.99 -0.30 -42.41
CA LYS A 46 -1.91 -1.45 -41.48
C LYS A 46 -3.19 -1.58 -40.62
N PRO A 47 -3.88 -2.74 -40.63
CA PRO A 47 -5.03 -2.96 -39.77
C PRO A 47 -4.61 -2.96 -38.30
N ARG A 48 -5.35 -2.25 -37.45
CA ARG A 48 -5.14 -2.24 -35.99
C ARG A 48 -5.35 -3.65 -35.43
N PRO A 49 -4.52 -4.12 -34.48
CA PRO A 49 -4.82 -5.37 -33.76
C PRO A 49 -6.17 -5.21 -33.05
N ARG A 50 -7.13 -6.07 -33.38
CA ARG A 50 -8.45 -6.11 -32.74
C ARG A 50 -8.27 -6.61 -31.31
N ALA A 51 -8.87 -5.89 -30.35
CA ALA A 51 -9.02 -6.38 -28.99
C ALA A 51 -9.79 -7.71 -29.01
N PRO A 52 -9.38 -8.73 -28.24
CA PRO A 52 -10.12 -9.98 -28.15
C PRO A 52 -11.52 -9.72 -27.55
N PRO A 53 -12.56 -10.42 -28.03
CA PRO A 53 -13.91 -10.26 -27.50
C PRO A 53 -13.99 -10.75 -26.05
N ILE A 54 -14.72 -9.98 -25.23
CA ILE A 54 -15.02 -10.28 -23.83
C ILE A 54 -15.84 -11.59 -23.80
N GLY A 55 -15.22 -12.67 -23.33
CA GLY A 55 -15.87 -13.95 -23.11
C GLY A 55 -16.85 -13.89 -21.95
N HIS A 56 -18.02 -14.47 -22.16
CA HIS A 56 -19.22 -14.47 -21.33
C HIS A 56 -19.00 -14.81 -19.84
N LEU A 57 -19.69 -14.05 -19.00
CA LEU A 57 -20.09 -14.41 -17.64
C LEU A 57 -20.89 -15.73 -17.69
N VAL A 58 -20.42 -16.74 -16.98
CA VAL A 58 -21.19 -17.96 -16.72
C VAL A 58 -22.22 -17.62 -15.64
N THR A 59 -23.49 -17.58 -16.01
CA THR A 59 -24.62 -17.69 -15.08
C THR A 59 -24.89 -19.17 -14.79
N PRO A 60 -25.32 -19.52 -13.56
CA PRO A 60 -25.68 -20.89 -13.23
C PRO A 60 -27.11 -21.18 -13.72
N GLU A 61 -27.25 -22.02 -14.74
CA GLU A 61 -28.53 -22.67 -15.02
C GLU A 61 -28.37 -24.20 -15.06
N GLU A 62 -29.34 -24.82 -14.41
CA GLU A 62 -29.57 -26.24 -14.22
C GLU A 62 -29.67 -27.00 -15.55
N SER A 63 -29.10 -28.21 -15.63
CA SER A 63 -29.71 -29.31 -16.39
C SER A 63 -29.07 -30.68 -16.13
N SER A 64 -29.92 -31.57 -15.63
CA SER A 64 -30.06 -33.00 -15.95
C SER A 64 -28.88 -33.97 -15.73
N GLU A 65 -29.00 -34.80 -14.69
CA GLU A 65 -28.29 -36.08 -14.54
C GLU A 65 -28.80 -37.13 -15.54
N PRO A 66 -27.92 -37.99 -16.10
CA PRO A 66 -28.30 -39.32 -16.53
C PRO A 66 -27.95 -40.35 -15.45
N SER A 67 -28.91 -41.25 -15.23
CA SER A 67 -28.94 -42.31 -14.24
C SER A 67 -27.93 -43.45 -14.47
N MET A 68 -27.31 -43.88 -13.36
CA MET A 68 -26.96 -45.26 -12.96
C MET A 68 -26.16 -46.16 -13.91
N GLU A 69 -24.93 -46.53 -13.49
CA GLU A 69 -24.61 -47.87 -12.96
C GLU A 69 -23.11 -48.02 -12.62
N GLY A 70 -22.80 -48.65 -11.48
CA GLY A 70 -21.51 -49.32 -11.27
C GLY A 70 -20.49 -48.68 -10.30
N GLY A 71 -20.65 -48.96 -9.00
CA GLY A 71 -19.52 -49.07 -8.06
C GLY A 71 -18.96 -47.79 -7.43
N ARG A 72 -19.55 -47.32 -6.33
CA ARG A 72 -18.92 -46.32 -5.44
C ARG A 72 -17.64 -46.90 -4.81
N ARG A 73 -16.47 -46.60 -5.39
CA ARG A 73 -15.25 -46.47 -4.59
C ARG A 73 -15.41 -45.19 -3.78
N LYS A 74 -15.55 -45.31 -2.45
CA LYS A 74 -15.39 -44.16 -1.54
C LYS A 74 -14.07 -43.47 -1.91
N PRO A 75 -14.02 -42.13 -2.06
CA PRO A 75 -12.75 -41.46 -2.00
C PRO A 75 -12.16 -41.79 -0.63
N LEU A 76 -10.98 -42.42 -0.61
CA LEU A 76 -10.16 -42.50 0.59
C LEU A 76 -9.71 -41.07 0.89
N LEU A 77 -10.61 -40.28 1.48
CA LEU A 77 -10.20 -39.15 2.30
C LEU A 77 -9.30 -39.76 3.39
N PRO A 78 -8.05 -39.30 3.55
CA PRO A 78 -7.21 -39.77 4.63
C PRO A 78 -8.00 -39.64 5.93
N GLU A 79 -8.06 -40.75 6.66
CA GLU A 79 -8.72 -40.84 7.97
C GLU A 79 -8.31 -39.65 8.82
N SER A 80 -9.32 -39.09 9.47
CA SER A 80 -9.26 -37.90 10.32
C SER A 80 -7.91 -37.74 11.01
N VAL A 81 -7.08 -36.85 10.46
CA VAL A 81 -6.23 -36.05 11.33
C VAL A 81 -7.25 -35.28 12.16
N THR A 82 -7.46 -35.72 13.40
CA THR A 82 -7.99 -34.84 14.44
C THR A 82 -6.98 -33.71 14.56
N SER A 83 -7.05 -32.73 13.66
CA SER A 83 -6.48 -31.44 13.90
C SER A 83 -7.14 -31.02 15.21
N LYS A 84 -6.34 -30.65 16.20
CA LYS A 84 -6.85 -29.71 17.19
C LYS A 84 -7.31 -28.53 16.36
N GLY A 85 -8.61 -28.50 16.04
CA GLY A 85 -9.16 -27.64 15.01
C GLY A 85 -8.77 -26.23 15.37
N LEU A 86 -8.16 -25.51 14.42
CA LEU A 86 -7.92 -24.08 14.58
C LEU A 86 -9.27 -23.46 14.94
N LYS A 87 -9.38 -22.98 16.19
CA LYS A 87 -10.59 -22.34 16.67
C LYS A 87 -10.47 -20.87 16.30
N ILE A 88 -11.38 -20.39 15.48
CA ILE A 88 -11.54 -18.96 15.24
C ILE A 88 -12.23 -18.40 16.47
N GLU A 89 -11.56 -17.49 17.16
CA GLU A 89 -12.08 -16.87 18.39
C GLU A 89 -12.94 -15.65 18.06
N GLU A 90 -12.49 -14.80 17.15
CA GLU A 90 -13.16 -13.56 16.76
C GLU A 90 -13.11 -13.36 15.23
N PHE A 91 -14.12 -12.65 14.70
CA PHE A 91 -14.17 -12.19 13.32
C PHE A 91 -14.47 -10.70 13.29
N ILE A 92 -13.47 -9.90 12.90
CA ILE A 92 -13.56 -8.45 12.86
C ILE A 92 -13.69 -7.99 11.41
N VAL A 93 -14.71 -7.17 11.13
CA VAL A 93 -14.92 -6.56 9.82
C VAL A 93 -14.77 -5.05 9.94
N ILE A 94 -13.90 -4.48 9.10
CA ILE A 94 -13.66 -3.03 9.05
C ILE A 94 -13.93 -2.56 7.62
N ASP A 95 -14.88 -1.64 7.45
CA ASP A 95 -15.08 -0.96 6.17
C ASP A 95 -13.88 -0.03 5.88
N ARG A 96 -13.30 -0.13 4.68
CA ARG A 96 -12.17 0.71 4.26
C ARG A 96 -12.47 2.20 4.35
N ARG A 97 -13.73 2.61 4.17
CA ARG A 97 -14.19 4.02 4.27
C ARG A 97 -13.95 4.64 5.64
N THR A 98 -13.87 3.80 6.68
CA THR A 98 -13.54 4.23 8.05
C THR A 98 -12.13 4.81 8.14
N ASP A 99 -11.22 4.36 7.29
CA ASP A 99 -9.82 4.77 7.31
C ASP A 99 -9.29 5.01 5.89
N LEU A 100 -9.74 6.08 5.24
CA LEU A 100 -9.21 6.44 3.93
C LEU A 100 -7.78 7.01 4.01
N PHE A 101 -7.37 7.52 5.18
CA PHE A 101 -6.05 8.14 5.37
C PHE A 101 -4.92 7.12 5.17
N SER A 102 -5.01 5.94 5.81
CA SER A 102 -3.94 4.92 5.72
C SER A 102 -3.72 4.39 4.30
N VAL A 103 -4.73 4.47 3.42
CA VAL A 103 -4.62 4.05 2.01
C VAL A 103 -3.91 5.10 1.16
N LEU A 104 -4.12 6.38 1.49
CA LEU A 104 -3.61 7.51 0.72
C LEU A 104 -2.17 7.88 1.11
N CYS A 105 -1.79 7.59 2.35
CA CYS A 105 -0.45 7.82 2.86
C CYS A 105 0.54 6.75 2.39
N THR A 106 1.79 7.17 2.19
CA THR A 106 2.89 6.27 1.88
C THR A 106 3.30 5.51 3.13
N GLN A 107 3.50 4.20 2.97
CA GLN A 107 4.07 3.30 3.97
C GLN A 107 5.58 3.16 3.74
N PHE A 108 6.31 2.81 4.79
CA PHE A 108 7.78 2.79 4.83
C PHE A 108 8.38 1.42 5.21
N THR A 109 7.57 0.37 5.23
CA THR A 109 8.10 -0.99 5.30
C THR A 109 8.66 -1.41 3.94
N TYR A 110 9.56 -2.38 3.94
CA TYR A 110 10.22 -2.85 2.72
C TYR A 110 9.22 -3.30 1.65
N GLU A 111 8.28 -4.19 1.99
CA GLU A 111 7.27 -4.67 1.04
C GLU A 111 6.35 -3.57 0.54
N SER A 112 5.96 -2.64 1.42
CA SER A 112 5.08 -1.54 1.03
C SER A 112 5.75 -0.59 0.03
N LEU A 113 7.06 -0.38 0.14
CA LEU A 113 7.81 0.45 -0.79
C LEU A 113 8.11 -0.29 -2.09
N LEU A 114 8.31 -1.62 -2.05
CA LEU A 114 8.32 -2.44 -3.26
C LEU A 114 6.99 -2.31 -4.01
N ASP A 115 5.85 -2.42 -3.33
CA ASP A 115 4.55 -2.24 -3.95
C ASP A 115 4.36 -0.82 -4.49
N ARG A 116 4.75 0.19 -3.73
CA ARG A 116 4.64 1.59 -4.15
C ARG A 116 5.48 1.92 -5.37
N CYS A 117 6.72 1.42 -5.43
CA CYS A 117 7.68 1.79 -6.47
C CYS A 117 7.64 0.85 -7.68
N LEU A 118 7.38 -0.44 -7.47
CA LEU A 118 7.50 -1.49 -8.50
C LEU A 118 6.17 -2.20 -8.79
N GLY A 119 5.19 -2.11 -7.89
CA GLY A 119 3.86 -2.68 -8.05
C GLY A 119 3.84 -4.20 -7.86
N ILE A 120 3.44 -4.66 -6.68
CA ILE A 120 3.28 -6.09 -6.39
C ILE A 120 1.95 -6.55 -6.96
N LYS A 121 1.99 -7.60 -7.78
CA LYS A 121 0.79 -8.22 -8.34
C LYS A 121 0.79 -9.70 -8.01
N TYR A 122 -0.18 -10.12 -7.21
CA TYR A 122 -0.37 -11.52 -6.81
C TYR A 122 0.87 -12.14 -6.11
N GLY A 123 1.63 -11.32 -5.37
CA GLY A 123 2.87 -11.77 -4.73
C GLY A 123 4.07 -11.85 -5.69
N TYR A 124 4.02 -11.15 -6.82
CA TYR A 124 5.11 -11.10 -7.80
C TYR A 124 5.44 -9.66 -8.19
N ILE A 125 6.71 -9.45 -8.54
CA ILE A 125 7.18 -8.26 -9.26
C ILE A 125 7.97 -8.70 -10.50
N ASP A 126 7.78 -8.00 -11.62
CA ASP A 126 8.54 -8.22 -12.86
C ASP A 126 9.51 -7.06 -13.04
N VAL A 127 10.80 -7.32 -12.88
CA VAL A 127 11.86 -6.31 -12.87
C VAL A 127 13.03 -6.77 -13.73
N GLY A 128 13.68 -5.83 -14.41
CA GLY A 128 14.91 -6.07 -15.16
C GLY A 128 15.86 -4.91 -14.94
N GLU A 129 16.69 -4.59 -15.94
CA GLU A 129 17.60 -3.45 -15.85
C GLU A 129 16.81 -2.15 -15.59
N PRO A 130 17.33 -1.23 -14.75
CA PRO A 130 18.64 -1.27 -14.09
C PRO A 130 18.67 -2.05 -12.77
N ILE A 131 17.52 -2.55 -12.28
CA ILE A 131 17.37 -3.13 -10.93
C ILE A 131 18.06 -4.50 -10.86
N LEU A 132 17.71 -5.39 -11.79
CA LEU A 132 18.33 -6.69 -11.93
C LEU A 132 19.04 -6.77 -13.29
N PRO A 133 20.16 -7.51 -13.39
CA PRO A 133 20.90 -7.64 -14.64
C PRO A 133 20.08 -8.33 -15.75
N GLU A 134 19.16 -9.20 -15.37
CA GLU A 134 18.26 -9.89 -16.29
C GLU A 134 16.81 -9.63 -15.86
N ARG A 135 15.92 -9.51 -16.85
CA ARG A 135 14.50 -9.39 -16.56
C ARG A 135 13.98 -10.69 -15.95
N LYS A 136 13.46 -10.62 -14.74
CA LYS A 136 13.05 -11.76 -13.93
C LYS A 136 11.79 -11.41 -13.15
N THR A 137 10.90 -12.40 -13.01
CA THR A 137 9.81 -12.35 -12.04
C THR A 137 10.32 -12.79 -10.68
N VAL A 138 10.33 -11.88 -9.71
CA VAL A 138 10.68 -12.17 -8.31
C VAL A 138 9.41 -12.52 -7.55
N VAL A 139 9.46 -13.61 -6.79
CA VAL A 139 8.35 -14.09 -5.96
C VAL A 139 8.50 -13.51 -4.56
N LEU A 140 7.44 -12.87 -4.06
CA LEU A 140 7.39 -12.19 -2.76
C LEU A 140 6.34 -12.88 -1.88
N ASN A 141 6.77 -13.86 -1.08
CA ASN A 141 5.93 -14.53 -0.08
C ASN A 141 6.78 -15.19 1.03
N SER A 142 6.12 -15.68 2.07
CA SER A 142 6.76 -16.28 3.25
C SER A 142 7.43 -17.65 3.04
N ASN A 143 7.44 -18.18 1.79
CA ASN A 143 8.24 -19.36 1.46
C ASN A 143 9.73 -19.01 1.37
N ASP A 144 10.05 -17.77 0.98
CA ASP A 144 11.38 -17.22 1.14
C ASP A 144 11.58 -16.73 2.58
N LYS A 145 12.43 -17.44 3.33
CA LYS A 145 12.73 -17.12 4.74
C LYS A 145 13.56 -15.85 4.92
N LEU A 146 14.31 -15.44 3.89
CA LEU A 146 14.92 -14.12 3.91
C LEU A 146 13.83 -13.05 3.82
N PHE A 147 12.95 -13.14 2.81
CA PHE A 147 11.88 -12.17 2.60
C PHE A 147 10.92 -12.07 3.80
N ASP A 148 10.50 -13.22 4.35
CA ASP A 148 9.64 -13.32 5.54
C ASP A 148 10.21 -12.53 6.73
N GLY A 149 11.55 -12.52 6.89
CA GLY A 149 12.23 -11.80 7.97
C GLY A 149 12.49 -10.32 7.71
N ILE A 150 12.32 -9.83 6.46
CA ILE A 150 12.67 -8.45 6.09
C ILE A 150 11.50 -7.61 5.55
N ARG A 151 10.42 -8.23 5.06
CA ARG A 151 9.31 -7.54 4.37
C ARG A 151 8.63 -6.46 5.23
N ASP A 152 8.53 -6.72 6.53
CA ASP A 152 7.82 -5.89 7.50
C ASP A 152 8.75 -4.87 8.17
N LEU A 153 10.05 -4.89 7.85
CA LEU A 153 11.03 -3.98 8.42
C LEU A 153 11.03 -2.64 7.68
N ARG A 154 11.43 -1.57 8.38
CA ARG A 154 11.66 -0.28 7.72
C ARG A 154 12.95 -0.28 6.92
N MET A 155 12.98 0.59 5.91
CA MET A 155 14.14 0.71 5.03
C MET A 155 15.42 1.09 5.75
N GLU A 156 15.35 1.90 6.82
CA GLU A 156 16.56 2.40 7.50
C GLU A 156 17.35 1.28 8.18
N VAL A 157 16.67 0.20 8.60
CA VAL A 157 17.31 -0.95 9.26
C VAL A 157 17.67 -2.07 8.28
N LEU A 158 17.13 -2.04 7.07
CA LEU A 158 17.23 -3.14 6.11
C LEU A 158 18.66 -3.32 5.59
N GLY A 159 19.34 -2.25 5.21
CA GLY A 159 20.70 -2.30 4.64
C GLY A 159 21.72 -3.02 5.56
N PRO A 160 21.89 -2.56 6.82
CA PRO A 160 22.76 -3.24 7.78
C PRO A 160 22.38 -4.71 8.03
N LEU A 161 21.07 -5.03 8.05
CA LEU A 161 20.60 -6.39 8.25
C LEU A 161 20.95 -7.30 7.07
N LEU A 162 20.75 -6.85 5.84
CA LEU A 162 21.12 -7.60 4.63
C LEU A 162 22.63 -7.86 4.58
N HIS A 163 23.45 -6.87 4.96
CA HIS A 163 24.90 -7.07 5.07
C HIS A 163 25.25 -8.12 6.14
N LYS A 164 24.63 -8.04 7.32
CA LYS A 164 24.82 -9.04 8.39
C LYS A 164 24.44 -10.45 7.92
N LYS A 165 23.31 -10.59 7.21
CA LYS A 165 22.86 -11.86 6.62
C LYS A 165 23.86 -12.41 5.60
N ALA A 166 24.40 -11.54 4.73
CA ALA A 166 25.46 -11.92 3.79
C ALA A 166 26.70 -12.47 4.51
N SER A 167 27.14 -11.81 5.59
CA SER A 167 28.28 -12.27 6.41
C SER A 167 27.99 -13.61 7.10
N GLN A 168 26.79 -13.81 7.65
CA GLN A 168 26.40 -15.07 8.30
C GLN A 168 26.34 -16.25 7.32
N ILE A 169 25.84 -16.04 6.11
CA ILE A 169 25.84 -17.06 5.06
C ILE A 169 27.28 -17.44 4.69
N GLN A 170 28.15 -16.45 4.53
CA GLN A 170 29.55 -16.68 4.21
C GLN A 170 30.27 -17.46 5.32
N GLU A 171 30.03 -17.10 6.58
CA GLU A 171 30.58 -17.82 7.74
C GLU A 171 30.09 -19.27 7.76
N THR A 172 28.79 -19.50 7.51
CA THR A 172 28.22 -20.84 7.40
C THR A 172 28.94 -21.67 6.34
N TYR A 173 29.23 -21.11 5.16
CA TYR A 173 29.97 -21.85 4.14
C TYR A 173 31.40 -22.20 4.54
N SER A 174 32.06 -21.35 5.34
CA SER A 174 33.40 -21.61 5.87
C SER A 174 33.42 -22.59 7.04
N GLU A 175 32.29 -22.80 7.75
CA GLU A 175 32.20 -23.79 8.84
C GLU A 175 32.47 -25.21 8.32
N LYS A 176 32.09 -25.51 7.07
CA LYS A 176 32.31 -26.82 6.43
C LYS A 176 33.75 -27.32 6.59
N ASP A 177 34.71 -26.43 6.41
CA ASP A 177 36.15 -26.76 6.38
C ASP A 177 36.69 -27.15 7.77
N ARG A 178 35.92 -26.91 8.83
CA ARG A 178 36.29 -27.16 10.22
C ARG A 178 35.65 -28.43 10.80
N LEU A 179 34.73 -29.05 10.07
CA LEU A 179 33.95 -30.19 10.54
C LEU A 179 34.67 -31.51 10.23
N SER A 180 34.85 -32.34 11.26
CA SER A 180 35.48 -33.67 11.15
C SER A 180 34.59 -34.83 11.61
N ASP A 181 33.52 -34.54 12.35
CA ASP A 181 32.63 -35.54 12.95
C ASP A 181 31.29 -35.71 12.19
N ILE A 182 30.79 -36.94 12.11
CA ILE A 182 29.61 -37.32 11.29
C ILE A 182 28.29 -36.71 11.83
N PRO A 183 27.97 -36.77 13.14
CA PRO A 183 26.86 -36.03 13.73
C PRO A 183 26.89 -34.52 13.45
N GLN A 184 28.07 -33.90 13.54
CA GLN A 184 28.22 -32.47 13.27
C GLN A 184 27.97 -32.15 11.80
N MET A 185 28.38 -33.03 10.88
CA MET A 185 28.09 -32.90 9.44
C MET A 185 26.59 -32.92 9.15
N LYS A 186 25.81 -33.77 9.84
CA LYS A 186 24.35 -33.83 9.67
C LYS A 186 23.68 -32.52 10.11
N MET A 187 24.06 -31.97 11.27
CA MET A 187 23.54 -30.68 11.74
C MET A 187 23.92 -29.53 10.81
N TYR A 188 25.14 -29.57 10.27
CA TYR A 188 25.61 -28.60 9.28
C TYR A 188 24.81 -28.65 7.98
N MET A 189 24.45 -29.84 7.48
CA MET A 189 23.67 -29.97 6.24
C MET A 189 22.33 -29.24 6.31
N ASP A 190 21.66 -29.24 7.47
CA ASP A 190 20.39 -28.54 7.66
C ASP A 190 20.59 -27.01 7.63
N LYS A 191 21.63 -26.52 8.33
CA LYS A 191 22.02 -25.09 8.28
C LYS A 191 22.41 -24.66 6.86
N PHE A 192 23.18 -25.49 6.16
CA PHE A 192 23.65 -25.22 4.80
C PHE A 192 22.48 -25.08 3.83
N LYS A 193 21.48 -25.97 3.89
CA LYS A 193 20.29 -25.87 3.04
C LYS A 193 19.53 -24.57 3.27
N SER A 194 19.38 -24.15 4.53
CA SER A 194 18.76 -22.86 4.87
C SER A 194 19.58 -21.68 4.32
N ALA A 195 20.89 -21.68 4.54
CA ALA A 195 21.79 -20.63 4.06
C ALA A 195 21.83 -20.55 2.53
N GLN A 196 21.79 -21.70 1.85
CA GLN A 196 21.75 -21.78 0.39
C GLN A 196 20.44 -21.21 -0.18
N ALA A 197 19.31 -21.49 0.46
CA ALA A 197 18.02 -20.92 0.09
C ALA A 197 18.00 -19.39 0.28
N GLU A 198 18.43 -18.88 1.43
CA GLU A 198 18.54 -17.43 1.68
C GLU A 198 19.54 -16.76 0.72
N HIS A 199 20.66 -17.41 0.41
CA HIS A 199 21.65 -16.89 -0.54
C HIS A 199 21.07 -16.74 -1.97
N ALA A 200 20.14 -17.61 -2.38
CA ALA A 200 19.56 -17.58 -3.71
C ALA A 200 18.70 -16.32 -3.96
N SER A 201 18.02 -15.80 -2.95
CA SER A 201 17.20 -14.58 -3.05
C SER A 201 17.90 -13.32 -2.53
N LEU A 202 19.00 -13.46 -1.78
CA LEU A 202 19.73 -12.33 -1.20
C LEU A 202 20.16 -11.28 -2.23
N ALA A 203 20.69 -11.71 -3.37
CA ALA A 203 21.14 -10.78 -4.40
C ALA A 203 19.98 -9.93 -4.96
N ASP A 204 18.83 -10.57 -5.21
CA ASP A 204 17.62 -9.88 -5.67
C ASP A 204 17.17 -8.85 -4.63
N HIS A 205 17.09 -9.23 -3.35
CA HIS A 205 16.64 -8.33 -2.29
C HIS A 205 17.61 -7.19 -2.00
N VAL A 206 18.93 -7.41 -2.12
CA VAL A 206 19.92 -6.32 -2.02
C VAL A 206 19.72 -5.29 -3.13
N ASN A 207 19.52 -5.74 -4.37
CA ASN A 207 19.32 -4.85 -5.51
C ASN A 207 17.98 -4.10 -5.40
N LEU A 208 16.91 -4.81 -5.08
CA LEU A 208 15.58 -4.24 -4.86
C LEU A 208 15.57 -3.21 -3.72
N ALA A 209 16.20 -3.53 -2.60
CA ALA A 209 16.31 -2.62 -1.46
C ALA A 209 17.12 -1.38 -1.81
N SER A 210 18.23 -1.53 -2.53
CA SER A 210 19.08 -0.41 -2.95
C SER A 210 18.34 0.53 -3.90
N PHE A 211 17.65 -0.02 -4.90
CA PHE A 211 16.83 0.75 -5.84
C PHE A 211 15.73 1.53 -5.11
N THR A 212 14.97 0.83 -4.27
CA THR A 212 13.85 1.42 -3.52
C THR A 212 14.34 2.51 -2.56
N SER A 213 15.46 2.26 -1.88
CA SER A 213 16.10 3.25 -1.00
C SER A 213 16.51 4.49 -1.78
N ALA A 214 17.10 4.36 -2.98
CA ALA A 214 17.47 5.49 -3.81
C ALA A 214 16.25 6.33 -4.23
N LEU A 215 15.16 5.68 -4.65
CA LEU A 215 13.91 6.36 -4.97
C LEU A 215 13.34 7.15 -3.80
N THR A 216 13.41 6.61 -2.58
CA THR A 216 12.90 7.31 -1.40
C THR A 216 13.68 8.59 -1.07
N GLN A 217 14.92 8.73 -1.55
CA GLN A 217 15.74 9.93 -1.35
C GLN A 217 15.48 11.01 -2.41
N MET A 218 14.70 10.72 -3.45
CA MET A 218 14.39 11.71 -4.49
C MET A 218 13.54 12.85 -3.94
N SER A 219 13.77 14.06 -4.47
CA SER A 219 13.11 15.30 -4.04
C SER A 219 11.58 15.20 -4.15
N TRP A 220 11.07 14.71 -5.29
CA TRP A 220 9.63 14.54 -5.52
C TRP A 220 9.00 13.59 -4.48
N PHE A 221 9.67 12.50 -4.12
CA PHE A 221 9.19 11.55 -3.13
C PHE A 221 9.16 12.18 -1.73
N GLN A 222 10.23 12.90 -1.37
CA GLN A 222 10.33 13.62 -0.10
C GLN A 222 9.32 14.77 0.02
N GLN A 223 9.00 15.44 -1.08
CA GLN A 223 7.97 16.48 -1.12
C GLN A 223 6.56 15.87 -0.94
N GLN A 224 6.23 14.79 -1.65
CA GLN A 224 4.97 14.07 -1.46
C GLN A 224 4.80 13.59 -0.02
N TRP A 225 5.88 13.08 0.58
CA TRP A 225 5.92 12.67 1.98
C TRP A 225 5.64 13.84 2.94
N GLN A 226 6.34 14.96 2.79
CA GLN A 226 6.17 16.14 3.65
C GLN A 226 4.74 16.69 3.61
N VAL A 227 4.13 16.74 2.42
CA VAL A 227 2.72 17.14 2.25
C VAL A 227 1.78 16.17 2.97
N GLY A 228 2.08 14.87 2.95
CA GLY A 228 1.26 13.85 3.62
C GLY A 228 1.25 13.94 5.15
N LEU A 229 2.35 14.41 5.77
CA LEU A 229 2.46 14.52 7.23
C LEU A 229 2.06 15.88 7.81
N GLN A 230 2.25 16.95 7.06
CA GLN A 230 2.08 18.28 7.62
C GLN A 230 0.60 18.63 7.83
N ARG A 231 0.25 18.93 9.09
CA ARG A 231 -1.07 19.37 9.59
C ARG A 231 -1.62 20.64 8.91
N ARG A 232 -0.87 21.22 7.98
CA ARG A 232 -1.06 22.54 7.41
C ARG A 232 -0.46 22.58 6.00
N ALA A 233 -0.84 21.61 5.16
CA ALA A 233 -0.53 21.68 3.74
C ALA A 233 -1.18 22.94 3.14
N ARG A 234 -0.49 24.07 3.24
CA ARG A 234 -0.62 25.13 2.27
C ARG A 234 -0.09 24.52 0.98
N TRP A 235 -0.97 24.30 0.02
CA TRP A 235 -0.55 24.00 -1.34
C TRP A 235 0.06 25.27 -1.93
N GLU A 236 1.26 25.60 -1.47
CA GLU A 236 2.13 26.60 -2.11
C GLU A 236 2.98 25.94 -3.21
N VAL A 237 2.94 24.61 -3.35
CA VAL A 237 3.54 23.90 -4.48
C VAL A 237 2.69 24.15 -5.72
N PRO A 238 3.18 24.91 -6.71
CA PRO A 238 2.49 25.08 -7.99
C PRO A 238 2.34 23.70 -8.63
N LEU A 239 1.14 23.34 -9.10
CA LEU A 239 0.94 22.06 -9.78
C LEU A 239 1.86 21.89 -11.03
N SER A 240 2.44 22.98 -11.55
CA SER A 240 3.47 22.95 -12.60
C SER A 240 4.80 22.33 -12.16
N GLN A 241 5.06 22.18 -10.85
CA GLN A 241 6.23 21.50 -10.30
C GLN A 241 5.95 20.03 -9.96
N VAL A 242 4.71 19.56 -10.15
CA VAL A 242 4.37 18.14 -9.99
C VAL A 242 4.44 17.50 -11.37
N GLU A 243 5.65 17.25 -11.85
CA GLU A 243 5.92 16.46 -13.06
C GLU A 243 5.64 14.95 -12.86
N ASP A 244 4.94 14.60 -11.79
CA ASP A 244 4.62 13.23 -11.42
C ASP A 244 3.34 12.71 -12.07
N GLY A 245 3.25 11.38 -12.20
CA GLY A 245 2.07 10.71 -12.72
C GLY A 245 0.77 11.10 -12.00
N LEU A 246 -0.30 11.29 -12.78
CA LEU A 246 -1.66 11.70 -12.36
C LEU A 246 -2.12 11.09 -11.01
N MET A 247 -1.83 9.81 -10.78
CA MET A 247 -2.24 9.09 -9.56
C MET A 247 -1.65 9.68 -8.28
N SER A 248 -0.42 10.20 -8.33
CA SER A 248 0.23 10.83 -7.17
C SER A 248 -0.43 12.16 -6.83
N VAL A 249 -0.71 13.00 -7.84
CA VAL A 249 -1.46 14.26 -7.70
C VAL A 249 -2.82 14.00 -7.07
N LEU A 250 -3.59 13.04 -7.64
CA LEU A 250 -4.92 12.70 -7.14
C LEU A 250 -4.88 12.16 -5.71
N ARG A 251 -3.87 11.36 -5.35
CA ARG A 251 -3.69 10.87 -3.97
C ARG A 251 -3.53 12.02 -2.98
N LEU A 252 -2.69 13.01 -3.30
CA LEU A 252 -2.49 14.17 -2.44
C LEU A 252 -3.75 15.03 -2.31
N ILE A 253 -4.47 15.24 -3.41
CA ILE A 253 -5.76 15.95 -3.41
C ILE A 253 -6.76 15.21 -2.51
N CYS A 254 -6.88 13.89 -2.64
CA CYS A 254 -7.74 13.07 -1.79
C CYS A 254 -7.33 13.18 -0.32
N LEU A 255 -6.03 13.08 -0.04
CA LEU A 255 -5.52 13.14 1.33
C LEU A 255 -5.89 14.47 1.99
N CYS A 256 -5.73 15.57 1.25
CA CYS A 256 -6.11 16.89 1.71
C CYS A 256 -7.62 17.01 1.92
N SER A 257 -8.44 16.45 1.03
CA SER A 257 -9.89 16.40 1.21
C SER A 257 -10.28 15.59 2.46
N VAL A 258 -9.73 14.40 2.65
CA VAL A 258 -10.05 13.49 3.77
C VAL A 258 -9.66 14.10 5.12
N VAL A 259 -8.43 14.61 5.25
CA VAL A 259 -7.91 15.20 6.50
C VAL A 259 -8.71 16.42 6.92
N ASN A 260 -9.13 17.21 5.93
CA ASN A 260 -9.73 18.50 6.16
C ASN A 260 -11.26 18.53 6.11
N GLY A 261 -11.92 17.40 5.84
CA GLY A 261 -13.37 17.37 5.65
C GLY A 261 -13.82 18.05 4.36
N GLY A 262 -12.93 18.17 3.37
CA GLY A 262 -13.19 18.73 2.05
C GLY A 262 -12.25 19.84 1.62
N ILE A 263 -12.32 20.18 0.35
CA ILE A 263 -11.57 21.27 -0.30
C ILE A 263 -12.57 22.38 -0.66
N LYS A 264 -12.19 23.64 -0.48
CA LYS A 264 -13.07 24.76 -0.85
C LYS A 264 -13.47 24.73 -2.32
N THR A 265 -14.72 25.06 -2.60
CA THR A 265 -15.35 24.90 -3.91
C THR A 265 -14.62 25.72 -4.98
N LYS A 266 -14.20 26.95 -4.66
CA LYS A 266 -13.43 27.79 -5.60
C LYS A 266 -12.13 27.12 -6.05
N ILE A 267 -11.41 26.50 -5.12
CA ILE A 267 -10.10 25.90 -5.40
C ILE A 267 -10.26 24.55 -6.07
N LEU A 268 -11.26 23.77 -5.63
CA LEU A 268 -11.59 22.51 -6.28
C LEU A 268 -11.95 22.70 -7.76
N LYS A 269 -12.69 23.77 -8.10
CA LYS A 269 -12.98 24.14 -9.50
C LYS A 269 -11.72 24.50 -10.28
N ALA A 270 -10.80 25.27 -9.68
CA ALA A 270 -9.53 25.62 -10.31
C ALA A 270 -8.65 24.38 -10.56
N LEU A 271 -8.51 23.50 -9.57
CA LEU A 271 -7.79 22.23 -9.71
C LEU A 271 -8.41 21.34 -10.78
N THR A 272 -9.74 21.23 -10.80
CA THR A 272 -10.47 20.45 -11.81
C THR A 272 -10.20 20.98 -13.22
N LYS A 273 -10.21 22.30 -13.40
CA LYS A 273 -9.89 22.94 -14.68
C LYS A 273 -8.47 22.59 -15.14
N ASN A 274 -7.47 22.76 -14.27
CA ASN A 274 -6.08 22.44 -14.60
C ASN A 274 -5.89 20.94 -14.94
N LEU A 275 -6.49 20.04 -14.17
CA LEU A 275 -6.44 18.60 -14.44
C LEU A 275 -7.07 18.25 -15.80
N ILE A 276 -8.20 18.86 -16.14
CA ILE A 276 -8.86 18.68 -17.44
C ILE A 276 -7.98 19.20 -18.58
N GLU A 277 -7.33 20.35 -18.39
CA GLU A 277 -6.42 20.94 -19.39
C GLU A 277 -5.21 20.04 -19.64
N TRP A 278 -4.63 19.42 -18.61
CA TRP A 278 -3.43 18.58 -18.76
C TRP A 278 -3.72 17.13 -19.18
N TYR A 279 -4.71 16.49 -18.58
CA TYR A 279 -4.97 15.05 -18.78
C TYR A 279 -6.21 14.76 -19.62
N GLY A 280 -6.97 15.80 -19.98
CA GLY A 280 -8.14 15.71 -20.83
C GLY A 280 -9.44 15.40 -20.08
N PRO A 281 -10.59 15.93 -20.56
CA PRO A 281 -11.87 15.81 -19.87
C PRO A 281 -12.40 14.38 -19.83
N LYS A 282 -12.07 13.54 -20.84
CA LYS A 282 -12.56 12.15 -20.93
C LYS A 282 -12.08 11.27 -19.77
N LEU A 283 -10.88 11.54 -19.26
CA LEU A 283 -10.30 10.79 -18.13
C LEU A 283 -10.71 11.42 -16.80
N ILE A 284 -10.57 12.74 -16.67
CA ILE A 284 -10.68 13.44 -15.38
C ILE A 284 -12.13 13.55 -14.88
N VAL A 285 -13.10 13.84 -15.75
CA VAL A 285 -14.49 14.06 -15.31
C VAL A 285 -15.10 12.81 -14.66
N PRO A 286 -15.05 11.61 -15.27
CA PRO A 286 -15.55 10.40 -14.62
C PRO A 286 -14.77 10.05 -13.35
N LEU A 287 -13.46 10.28 -13.35
CA LEU A 287 -12.60 9.97 -12.22
C LEU A 287 -12.95 10.81 -10.99
N LEU A 288 -13.09 12.13 -11.15
CA LEU A 288 -13.50 13.03 -10.07
C LEU A 288 -14.93 12.72 -9.57
N HIS A 289 -15.83 12.32 -10.47
CA HIS A 289 -17.17 11.88 -10.10
C HIS A 289 -17.12 10.65 -9.17
N HIS A 290 -16.38 9.60 -9.55
CA HIS A 290 -16.21 8.41 -8.71
C HIS A 290 -15.48 8.70 -7.40
N MET A 291 -14.46 9.56 -7.41
CA MET A 291 -13.75 9.97 -6.18
C MET A 291 -14.69 10.70 -5.20
N THR A 292 -15.62 11.51 -5.73
CA THR A 292 -16.63 12.17 -4.92
C THR A 292 -17.64 11.17 -4.35
N ALA A 293 -18.13 10.25 -5.19
CA ALA A 293 -19.06 9.20 -4.77
C ALA A 293 -18.47 8.28 -3.68
N CYS A 294 -17.16 8.00 -3.74
CA CYS A 294 -16.46 7.21 -2.73
C CYS A 294 -16.06 8.01 -1.48
N GLY A 295 -16.37 9.30 -1.41
CA GLY A 295 -16.03 10.16 -0.27
C GLY A 295 -14.56 10.55 -0.15
N LEU A 296 -13.74 10.26 -1.16
CA LEU A 296 -12.33 10.68 -1.23
C LEU A 296 -12.21 12.19 -1.51
N LEU A 297 -13.16 12.74 -2.26
CA LEU A 297 -13.21 14.15 -2.63
C LEU A 297 -14.51 14.79 -2.15
N LYS A 298 -14.41 15.86 -1.36
CA LYS A 298 -15.57 16.61 -0.83
C LYS A 298 -15.38 18.10 -1.07
N ALA A 299 -16.47 18.79 -1.39
CA ALA A 299 -16.47 20.25 -1.45
C ALA A 299 -16.82 20.82 -0.06
N SER A 300 -16.09 21.86 0.36
CA SER A 300 -16.35 22.61 1.60
C SER A 300 -16.88 24.02 1.28
N SER A 301 -17.53 24.65 2.27
CA SER A 301 -18.00 26.04 2.19
C SER A 301 -16.85 27.02 1.99
N ASP A 302 -17.12 28.10 1.23
CA ASP A 302 -16.12 29.07 0.76
C ASP A 302 -15.83 30.21 1.76
N SER A 303 -16.09 30.03 3.07
CA SER A 303 -15.80 31.05 4.08
C SER A 303 -14.28 31.16 4.37
N GLY A 304 -13.70 32.35 4.14
CA GLY A 304 -12.29 32.69 4.43
C GLY A 304 -11.31 32.49 3.25
N ALA A 305 -10.08 33.00 3.37
CA ALA A 305 -9.07 33.02 2.29
C ALA A 305 -8.20 31.75 2.16
N ASP A 306 -8.14 30.89 3.19
CA ASP A 306 -7.30 29.68 3.17
C ASP A 306 -7.84 28.58 2.26
N LEU A 307 -7.01 27.61 1.83
CA LEU A 307 -7.41 26.47 0.98
C LEU A 307 -8.55 25.60 1.56
N VAL A 308 -8.63 25.63 2.88
CA VAL A 308 -9.40 24.72 3.71
C VAL A 308 -10.27 25.55 4.64
N SER A 309 -11.49 25.13 4.95
CA SER A 309 -12.22 25.76 6.06
C SER A 309 -11.42 25.54 7.34
N SER A 310 -11.37 26.52 8.24
CA SER A 310 -10.87 26.30 9.61
C SER A 310 -11.85 25.36 10.31
N GLY A 311 -11.71 24.07 10.02
CA GLY A 311 -12.78 23.11 10.22
C GLY A 311 -12.34 21.71 9.87
N SER A 312 -11.56 21.08 10.74
CA SER A 312 -11.61 19.62 10.86
C SER A 312 -11.36 19.24 12.32
N GLY A 313 -12.18 19.80 13.22
CA GLY A 313 -12.26 19.31 14.58
C GLY A 313 -12.57 17.81 14.63
N LYS A 314 -13.21 17.25 13.59
CA LYS A 314 -13.42 15.79 13.46
C LYS A 314 -12.10 15.02 13.33
N TRP A 315 -11.23 15.33 12.37
CA TRP A 315 -9.94 14.63 12.24
C TRP A 315 -9.03 14.87 13.46
N GLN A 316 -9.01 16.09 14.02
CA GLN A 316 -8.22 16.36 15.23
C GLN A 316 -8.74 15.56 16.42
N ARG A 317 -10.07 15.49 16.62
CA ARG A 317 -10.69 14.63 17.63
C ARG A 317 -10.37 13.15 17.39
N MET A 318 -10.44 12.66 16.15
CA MET A 318 -10.08 11.28 15.82
C MET A 318 -8.61 10.99 16.16
N LYS A 319 -7.69 11.87 15.77
CA LYS A 319 -6.27 11.69 16.10
C LYS A 319 -6.01 11.62 17.60
N GLN A 320 -6.70 12.44 18.39
CA GLN A 320 -6.59 12.44 19.85
C GLN A 320 -7.25 11.20 20.45
N ALA A 321 -8.50 10.89 20.06
CA ALA A 321 -9.29 9.78 20.57
C ALA A 321 -8.63 8.41 20.33
N PHE A 322 -8.00 8.23 19.17
CA PHE A 322 -7.37 6.96 18.78
C PHE A 322 -5.83 6.99 18.87
N ASN A 323 -5.25 8.08 19.38
CA ASN A 323 -3.81 8.28 19.46
C ASN A 323 -3.09 7.94 18.12
N LEU A 324 -3.57 8.53 17.02
CA LEU A 324 -3.14 8.15 15.66
C LEU A 324 -1.77 8.70 15.28
N VAL A 325 -1.21 9.65 16.04
CA VAL A 325 0.07 10.28 15.71
C VAL A 325 0.95 10.29 16.94
N VAL A 326 2.05 9.55 16.85
CA VAL A 326 3.11 9.53 17.87
C VAL A 326 4.09 10.66 17.55
N ALA A 327 4.16 11.67 18.42
CA ALA A 327 5.09 12.79 18.25
C ALA A 327 6.44 12.47 18.93
N GLY A 328 7.54 12.54 18.18
CA GLY A 328 8.88 12.39 18.76
C GLY A 328 9.95 11.98 17.75
N SER A 329 11.22 12.19 18.11
CA SER A 329 12.41 11.82 17.32
C SER A 329 12.74 10.31 17.38
N ASN A 330 12.10 9.55 18.27
CA ASN A 330 12.18 8.08 18.29
C ASN A 330 11.06 7.50 17.45
N ILE A 331 11.10 7.75 16.13
CA ILE A 331 10.44 6.86 15.17
C ILE A 331 11.32 5.60 15.13
N ALA A 332 11.38 4.80 16.18
CA ALA A 332 12.07 3.51 16.24
C ALA A 332 11.05 2.38 16.34
N ALA A 333 11.51 1.14 16.54
CA ALA A 333 10.66 -0.05 16.69
C ALA A 333 9.75 -0.01 17.95
N ASP A 334 9.95 0.98 18.82
CA ASP A 334 9.16 1.26 20.03
C ASP A 334 7.85 2.00 19.75
N THR A 335 7.61 2.46 18.51
CA THR A 335 6.39 3.20 18.11
C THR A 335 5.14 2.32 17.90
N GLY A 336 5.20 1.04 18.28
CA GLY A 336 4.12 0.08 18.05
C GLY A 336 3.78 -0.01 16.57
N ILE A 337 2.50 -0.04 16.23
CA ILE A 337 2.02 -0.12 14.83
C ILE A 337 2.32 1.14 13.99
N ALA A 338 2.70 2.27 14.61
CA ALA A 338 2.96 3.52 13.91
C ALA A 338 4.28 3.55 13.13
N TYR A 339 5.15 2.57 13.36
CA TYR A 339 6.44 2.46 12.71
C TYR A 339 6.32 2.36 11.18
N ALA A 340 5.25 1.72 10.68
CA ALA A 340 5.03 1.49 9.25
C ALA A 340 4.74 2.77 8.45
N TYR A 341 4.30 3.85 9.10
CA TYR A 341 4.02 5.15 8.49
C TYR A 341 4.83 6.28 9.13
N SER A 342 5.96 5.95 9.74
CA SER A 342 6.88 6.91 10.37
C SER A 342 6.18 7.88 11.34
N GLY A 343 5.37 7.33 12.25
CA GLY A 343 4.72 8.07 13.34
C GLY A 343 3.21 8.15 13.26
N TYR A 344 2.59 7.70 12.16
CA TYR A 344 1.13 7.54 12.07
C TYR A 344 0.73 6.07 12.33
N ALA A 345 -0.20 5.85 13.26
CA ALA A 345 -0.80 4.54 13.50
C ALA A 345 -2.05 4.39 12.61
N PRO A 346 -2.11 3.38 11.73
CA PRO A 346 -3.28 3.14 10.88
C PRO A 346 -4.53 2.94 11.71
N LEU A 347 -5.55 3.77 11.51
CA LEU A 347 -6.80 3.68 12.26
C LEU A 347 -7.42 2.28 12.15
N SER A 348 -7.40 1.65 10.97
CA SER A 348 -7.92 0.28 10.81
C SER A 348 -7.22 -0.74 11.71
N VAL A 349 -5.90 -0.61 11.92
CA VAL A 349 -5.15 -1.51 12.82
C VAL A 349 -5.38 -1.12 14.28
N ARG A 350 -5.50 0.18 14.57
CA ARG A 350 -5.81 0.68 15.90
C ARG A 350 -7.18 0.22 16.39
N LEU A 351 -8.16 0.08 15.49
CA LEU A 351 -9.48 -0.48 15.83
C LEU A 351 -9.39 -1.94 16.26
N VAL A 352 -8.51 -2.74 15.64
CA VAL A 352 -8.24 -4.12 16.08
C VAL A 352 -7.51 -4.10 17.42
N GLU A 353 -6.51 -3.25 17.60
CA GLU A 353 -5.81 -3.13 18.90
C GLU A 353 -6.76 -2.76 20.05
N LEU A 354 -7.78 -1.95 19.78
CA LEU A 354 -8.81 -1.59 20.77
C LEU A 354 -9.70 -2.75 21.23
N THR A 355 -9.85 -3.83 20.46
CA THR A 355 -10.66 -4.98 20.92
C THR A 355 -9.96 -5.71 22.07
N GLU A 356 -8.62 -5.74 22.05
CA GLU A 356 -7.78 -6.37 23.07
C GLU A 356 -7.36 -5.41 24.20
N ALA A 357 -7.10 -4.15 23.87
CA ALA A 357 -6.55 -3.17 24.83
C ALA A 357 -7.59 -2.63 25.81
N GLU A 358 -8.86 -2.53 25.40
CA GLU A 358 -9.93 -2.02 26.24
C GLU A 358 -10.60 -3.16 27.03
N PRO A 359 -10.87 -3.00 28.34
CA PRO A 359 -11.47 -4.05 29.17
C PRO A 359 -12.84 -4.56 28.66
N ASN A 360 -13.55 -3.75 27.88
CA ASN A 360 -14.83 -4.10 27.26
C ASN A 360 -14.78 -3.99 25.72
N GLY A 361 -13.59 -4.11 25.13
CA GLY A 361 -13.37 -3.92 23.70
C GLY A 361 -13.97 -2.62 23.17
N TRP A 362 -14.63 -2.69 22.02
CA TRP A 362 -15.30 -1.52 21.39
C TRP A 362 -16.40 -0.89 22.23
N ARG A 363 -17.03 -1.61 23.17
CA ARG A 363 -18.02 -1.03 24.09
C ARG A 363 -17.41 0.05 24.97
N GLY A 364 -16.13 -0.11 25.35
CA GLY A 364 -15.38 0.88 26.12
C GLY A 364 -15.06 2.15 25.35
N ALA A 365 -15.07 2.09 24.00
CA ALA A 365 -14.69 3.18 23.11
C ALA A 365 -15.86 3.76 22.29
N ALA A 366 -17.10 3.55 22.72
CA ALA A 366 -18.31 3.94 21.95
C ALA A 366 -18.32 5.41 21.52
N GLU A 367 -17.93 6.35 22.40
CA GLU A 367 -17.85 7.78 22.07
C GLU A 367 -16.85 8.08 20.94
N SER A 368 -15.69 7.41 20.97
CA SER A 368 -14.66 7.53 19.94
C SER A 368 -15.13 6.93 18.61
N LEU A 369 -15.84 5.80 18.65
CA LEU A 369 -16.38 5.11 17.48
C LEU A 369 -17.46 5.95 16.77
N ASN A 370 -18.22 6.79 17.49
CA ASN A 370 -19.18 7.72 16.90
C ASN A 370 -18.54 8.81 16.02
N LEU A 371 -17.21 8.97 16.08
CA LEU A 371 -16.47 9.83 15.16
C LEU A 371 -16.26 9.14 13.79
N LEU A 372 -16.47 7.84 13.67
CA LEU A 372 -16.15 7.08 12.47
C LEU A 372 -17.31 7.08 11.48
N TRP A 373 -17.10 6.40 10.35
CA TRP A 373 -18.14 6.19 9.35
C TRP A 373 -18.75 4.80 9.57
N GLY A 374 -20.07 4.72 9.52
CA GLY A 374 -20.81 3.46 9.70
C GLY A 374 -21.02 3.08 11.17
N PRO A 375 -21.82 2.03 11.41
CA PRO A 375 -22.13 1.55 12.75
C PRO A 375 -20.97 0.71 13.32
N ALA A 376 -20.83 0.73 14.64
CA ALA A 376 -20.00 -0.21 15.39
C ALA A 376 -20.93 -1.26 16.01
N ILE A 377 -20.78 -2.52 15.60
CA ILE A 377 -21.66 -3.63 15.98
C ILE A 377 -20.80 -4.76 16.53
N GLU A 378 -21.22 -5.31 17.65
CA GLU A 378 -20.62 -6.51 18.25
C GLU A 378 -21.68 -7.60 18.32
N VAL A 379 -21.35 -8.80 17.84
CA VAL A 379 -22.26 -9.94 17.81
C VAL A 379 -21.61 -11.11 18.52
N ALA A 380 -22.13 -11.48 19.70
CA ALA A 380 -21.70 -12.70 20.36
C ALA A 380 -22.31 -13.92 19.65
N SER A 381 -21.53 -14.99 19.48
CA SER A 381 -22.02 -16.24 18.87
C SER A 381 -23.19 -16.79 19.67
N GLY A 382 -24.40 -16.80 19.07
CA GLY A 382 -25.65 -17.24 19.70
C GLY A 382 -26.54 -16.13 20.26
N ALA A 383 -26.15 -14.86 20.16
CA ALA A 383 -26.98 -13.71 20.52
C ALA A 383 -27.42 -12.92 19.27
N ALA A 384 -28.56 -12.23 19.36
CA ALA A 384 -28.98 -11.29 18.31
C ALA A 384 -27.98 -10.13 18.20
N PRO A 385 -27.75 -9.57 17.00
CA PRO A 385 -26.83 -8.46 16.82
C PRO A 385 -27.25 -7.26 17.67
N GLU A 386 -26.35 -6.78 18.54
CA GLU A 386 -26.59 -5.63 19.41
C GLU A 386 -25.80 -4.43 18.84
N VAL A 387 -26.54 -3.42 18.35
CA VAL A 387 -25.94 -2.16 17.91
C VAL A 387 -25.51 -1.39 19.15
N LEU A 388 -24.24 -0.95 19.20
CA LEU A 388 -23.74 -0.24 20.37
C LEU A 388 -24.47 1.10 20.56
N PRO A 389 -24.87 1.46 21.80
CA PRO A 389 -25.63 2.68 22.04
C PRO A 389 -24.83 3.91 21.59
N GLY A 390 -25.37 4.66 20.64
CA GLY A 390 -24.81 5.91 20.12
C GLY A 390 -24.33 5.88 18.68
N SER A 391 -24.26 4.71 18.01
CA SER A 391 -23.90 4.67 16.58
C SER A 391 -25.06 5.18 15.72
N VAL A 392 -24.85 6.30 15.03
CA VAL A 392 -25.85 6.89 14.13
C VAL A 392 -25.52 6.49 12.70
N ASP A 393 -26.42 5.77 12.06
CA ASP A 393 -26.39 5.59 10.61
C ASP A 393 -26.56 6.95 9.92
N GLN A 394 -25.64 7.32 9.03
CA GLN A 394 -25.76 8.57 8.26
C GLN A 394 -26.76 8.48 7.10
N GLU A 395 -27.44 7.36 6.94
CA GLU A 395 -28.59 7.22 6.04
C GLU A 395 -29.85 7.13 6.91
N GLY A 396 -30.57 8.24 7.04
CA GLY A 396 -31.76 8.35 7.88
C GLY A 396 -32.89 7.43 7.41
N THR A 397 -32.91 6.20 7.91
CA THR A 397 -34.10 5.35 7.91
C THR A 397 -34.16 4.60 9.24
N ILE A 398 -34.99 5.08 10.16
CA ILE A 398 -35.35 4.34 11.37
C ILE A 398 -36.22 3.17 10.93
N GLY A 399 -35.73 1.94 11.11
CA GLY A 399 -36.57 0.76 11.10
C GLY A 399 -37.52 0.83 12.30
N GLN A 400 -38.76 1.26 12.07
CA GLN A 400 -39.85 0.96 12.99
C GLN A 400 -40.01 -0.57 13.02
N GLY A 401 -39.62 -1.17 14.14
CA GLY A 401 -40.10 -2.48 14.52
C GLY A 401 -41.56 -2.33 14.90
N ASP A 402 -42.46 -2.81 14.05
CA ASP A 402 -43.83 -3.08 14.45
C ASP A 402 -43.81 -4.24 15.44
N LYS A 403 -44.23 -3.94 16.67
CA LYS A 403 -44.72 -4.91 17.63
C LYS A 403 -46.22 -5.05 17.40
N GLU A 404 -46.64 -6.32 17.46
CA GLU A 404 -47.99 -6.91 17.31
C GLU A 404 -48.42 -7.29 15.88
#